data_AF-A0A938K4U3-F1
#
_entry.id   AF-A0A938K4U3-F1
#
_cell.length_a   1.000
_cell.length_b   1.000
_cell.length_c   1.000
_cell.angle_alpha   90.00
_cell.angle_beta   90.00
_cell.angle_gamma   90.00
#
_symmetry.space_group_name_H-M   'P 1'
#
loop_
_entity.id
_entity.type
_entity.pdbx_description
1 polymer ?
#
loop_
_entity_poly.entity_id
_entity_poly.type
_entity_poly.pdbx_seq_one_letter_code
_entity_poly.pdbx_strand_id
1 'polypeptide(L)'
;MGQRMIERRLRETSDRLRRLREELRIVDEQLAHLSDEADDLGLRALVSETPGASAEYREARLHADAMRTHREEVAAGIHELEARQDQLLEKLSHG
;
A
#
# COMPACT_ATOMS: atom_id res chain seq x y z
N MET A 1 -36.33 -6.57 -2.92
CA MET A 1 -35.15 -7.16 -3.59
C MET A 1 -33.86 -6.33 -3.40
N GLY A 2 -33.94 -5.01 -3.16
CA GLY A 2 -32.76 -4.14 -3.01
C GLY A 2 -31.88 -4.43 -1.78
N GLN A 3 -32.48 -4.59 -0.60
CA GLN A 3 -31.74 -4.71 0.67
C GLN A 3 -30.76 -5.90 0.72
N ARG A 4 -31.22 -7.12 0.37
CA ARG A 4 -30.35 -8.32 0.32
C ARG A 4 -29.17 -8.16 -0.65
N MET A 5 -29.35 -7.42 -1.75
CA MET A 5 -28.27 -7.15 -2.69
C MET A 5 -27.26 -6.15 -2.13
N ILE A 6 -27.73 -5.12 -1.42
CA ILE A 6 -26.87 -4.14 -0.72
C ILE A 6 -26.04 -4.84 0.36
N GLU A 7 -26.66 -5.67 1.19
CA GLU A 7 -25.96 -6.45 2.23
C GLU A 7 -24.90 -7.40 1.65
N ARG A 8 -25.19 -8.03 0.50
CA ARG A 8 -24.20 -8.86 -0.20
C ARG A 8 -23.01 -8.03 -0.66
N ARG A 9 -23.26 -6.86 -1.27
CA ARG A 9 -22.19 -5.95 -1.72
C ARG A 9 -21.38 -5.40 -0.55
N LEU A 10 -22.01 -5.11 0.59
CA LEU A 10 -21.33 -4.70 1.81
C LEU A 10 -20.38 -5.79 2.30
N ARG A 11 -20.83 -7.05 2.35
CA ARG A 11 -19.97 -8.20 2.69
C ARG A 11 -18.78 -8.32 1.74
N GLU A 12 -19.02 -8.27 0.43
CA GLU A 12 -17.95 -8.34 -0.58
C GLU A 12 -16.95 -7.16 -0.44
N THR A 13 -17.43 -5.96 -0.13
CA THR A 13 -16.60 -4.76 0.09
C THR A 13 -15.76 -4.91 1.37
N SER A 14 -16.36 -5.34 2.47
CA SER A 14 -15.66 -5.63 3.73
C SER A 14 -14.57 -6.69 3.55
N ASP A 15 -14.85 -7.76 2.79
CA ASP A 15 -13.88 -8.82 2.52
C ASP A 15 -12.69 -8.34 1.67
N ARG A 16 -12.91 -7.38 0.77
CA ARG A 16 -11.83 -6.73 0.01
C ARG A 16 -11.04 -5.76 0.89
N LEU A 17 -11.71 -4.94 1.70
CA LEU A 17 -11.05 -4.04 2.65
C LEU A 17 -10.13 -4.78 3.61
N ARG A 18 -10.56 -5.91 4.17
CA ARG A 18 -9.71 -6.72 5.04
C ARG A 18 -8.44 -7.19 4.33
N ARG A 19 -8.55 -7.61 3.06
CA ARG A 19 -7.41 -8.06 2.26
C ARG A 19 -6.45 -6.93 1.91
N LEU A 20 -6.96 -5.77 1.46
CA LEU A 20 -6.09 -4.63 1.16
C LEU A 20 -5.41 -4.07 2.41
N ARG A 21 -6.07 -4.08 3.58
CA ARG A 21 -5.45 -3.67 4.85
C ARG A 21 -4.35 -4.66 5.31
N GLU A 22 -4.52 -5.94 5.04
CA GLU A 22 -3.48 -6.95 5.23
C GLU A 22 -2.28 -6.69 4.31
N GLU A 23 -2.57 -6.49 3.03
CA GLU A 23 -1.57 -6.17 2.00
C GLU A 23 -0.81 -4.89 2.35
N LEU A 24 -1.51 -3.82 2.73
CA LEU A 24 -0.87 -2.55 3.12
C LEU A 24 0.12 -2.75 4.27
N ARG A 25 -0.21 -3.59 5.27
CA ARG A 25 0.71 -3.85 6.38
C ARG A 25 1.98 -4.57 5.92
N ILE A 26 1.84 -5.54 5.01
CA ILE A 26 2.98 -6.26 4.43
C ILE A 26 3.83 -5.30 3.61
N VAL A 27 3.19 -4.46 2.79
CA VAL A 27 3.88 -3.45 1.96
C VAL A 27 4.58 -2.41 2.83
N ASP A 28 3.97 -1.99 3.95
CA ASP A 28 4.61 -1.10 4.93
C ASP A 28 5.89 -1.72 5.52
N GLU A 29 5.85 -3.00 5.88
CA GLU A 29 7.03 -3.73 6.39
C GLU A 29 8.12 -3.86 5.33
N GLN A 30 7.75 -4.22 4.11
CA GLN A 30 8.70 -4.32 2.99
C GLN A 30 9.31 -2.97 2.64
N LEU A 31 8.53 -1.90 2.63
CA LEU A 31 9.03 -0.55 2.37
C LEU A 31 10.01 -0.10 3.45
N ALA A 32 9.73 -0.37 4.72
CA ALA A 32 10.64 -0.07 5.81
C ALA A 32 11.99 -0.78 5.60
N HIS A 33 11.96 -2.08 5.33
CA HIS A 33 13.18 -2.84 5.08
C HIS A 33 14.00 -2.31 3.88
N LEU A 34 13.34 -2.04 2.74
CA LEU A 34 14.00 -1.52 1.55
C LEU A 34 14.56 -0.11 1.75
N SER A 35 13.88 0.71 2.56
CA SER A 35 14.35 2.05 2.88
C SER A 35 15.59 2.00 3.77
N ASP A 36 15.58 1.14 4.79
CA ASP A 36 16.73 0.93 5.68
C ASP A 36 17.94 0.42 4.89
N GLU A 37 17.75 -0.54 3.97
CA GLU A 37 18.81 -1.04 3.09
C GLU A 37 19.38 0.06 2.18
N ALA A 38 18.51 0.88 1.57
CA ALA A 38 18.94 1.98 0.72
C ALA A 38 19.74 3.04 1.51
N ASP A 39 19.36 3.32 2.76
CA ASP A 39 20.06 4.26 3.63
C ASP A 39 21.45 3.73 4.02
N ASP A 40 21.57 2.46 4.38
CA ASP A 40 22.85 1.80 4.68
C ASP A 40 23.81 1.81 3.48
N LEU A 41 23.30 1.48 2.29
CA LEU A 41 24.08 1.56 1.05
C LEU A 41 24.46 3.00 0.70
N GLY A 42 23.60 3.96 1.01
CA GLY A 42 23.88 5.39 0.85
C GLY A 42 25.07 5.83 1.71
N LEU A 43 25.10 5.43 2.98
CA LEU A 43 26.24 5.68 3.87
C LEU A 43 27.53 5.04 3.32
N ARG A 44 27.44 3.79 2.84
CA ARG A 44 28.59 3.08 2.26
C ARG A 44 29.11 3.75 0.99
N ALA A 45 28.22 4.23 0.13
CA ALA A 45 28.57 4.92 -1.12
C ALA A 45 29.34 6.22 -0.83
N LEU A 46 28.91 6.98 0.19
CA LEU A 46 29.60 8.19 0.63
C LEU A 46 30.98 7.90 1.20
N VAL A 47 31.11 6.85 2.01
CA VAL A 47 32.40 6.49 2.65
C VAL A 47 33.39 5.90 1.65
N SER A 48 32.91 5.07 0.73
CA SER A 48 33.80 4.33 -0.19
C SER A 48 34.20 5.15 -1.41
N GLU A 49 33.40 6.16 -1.78
CA GLU A 49 33.57 7.00 -2.98
C GLU A 49 33.77 6.20 -4.28
N THR A 50 33.30 4.94 -4.31
CA THR A 50 33.45 4.08 -5.49
C THR A 50 32.22 4.16 -6.40
N PRO A 51 32.41 4.07 -7.72
CA PRO A 51 31.30 3.97 -8.67
C PRO A 51 30.37 2.78 -8.40
N GLY A 52 30.92 1.66 -7.91
CA GLY A 52 30.16 0.45 -7.57
C GLY A 52 29.18 0.66 -6.43
N ALA A 53 29.66 1.18 -5.30
CA ALA A 53 28.78 1.48 -4.16
C ALA A 53 27.70 2.52 -4.51
N SER A 54 28.03 3.49 -5.36
CA SER A 54 27.04 4.45 -5.88
C SER A 54 25.97 3.79 -6.77
N ALA A 55 26.31 2.72 -7.50
CA ALA A 55 25.36 1.99 -8.33
C ALA A 55 24.41 1.14 -7.47
N GLU A 56 24.95 0.40 -6.50
CA GLU A 56 24.16 -0.38 -5.52
C GLU A 56 23.16 0.50 -4.78
N TYR A 57 23.60 1.66 -4.27
CA TYR A 57 22.70 2.64 -3.64
C TYR A 57 21.55 3.06 -4.55
N ARG A 58 21.84 3.39 -5.83
CA ARG A 58 20.78 3.81 -6.77
C ARG A 58 19.78 2.70 -7.03
N GLU A 59 20.22 1.45 -7.13
CA GLU A 59 19.35 0.30 -7.34
C GLU A 59 18.43 0.07 -6.13
N ALA A 60 18.99 0.03 -4.92
CA ALA A 60 18.19 -0.10 -3.69
C ALA A 60 17.17 1.03 -3.54
N ARG A 61 17.57 2.27 -3.87
CA ARG A 61 16.65 3.41 -3.89
C ARG A 61 15.50 3.24 -4.88
N LEU A 62 15.76 2.74 -6.08
CA LEU A 62 14.71 2.48 -7.07
C LEU A 62 13.70 1.44 -6.56
N HIS A 63 14.16 0.41 -5.84
CA HIS A 63 13.28 -0.57 -5.22
C HIS A 63 12.42 0.03 -4.11
N ALA A 64 13.00 0.85 -3.23
CA ALA A 64 12.25 1.56 -2.21
C ALA A 64 11.21 2.52 -2.81
N ASP A 65 11.57 3.27 -3.86
CA ASP A 65 10.67 4.20 -4.54
C ASP A 65 9.53 3.47 -5.27
N ALA A 66 9.80 2.32 -5.88
CA ALA A 66 8.76 1.47 -6.46
C ALA A 66 7.80 0.91 -5.39
N MET A 67 8.32 0.45 -4.26
CA MET A 67 7.50 -0.06 -3.16
C MET A 67 6.64 1.05 -2.53
N ARG A 68 7.17 2.27 -2.42
CA ARG A 68 6.42 3.45 -1.97
C ARG A 68 5.25 3.77 -2.89
N THR A 69 5.46 3.71 -4.20
CA THR A 69 4.40 3.90 -5.20
C THR A 69 3.31 2.83 -5.02
N HIS A 70 3.70 1.56 -4.90
CA HIS A 70 2.74 0.48 -4.67
C HIS A 70 1.95 0.65 -3.37
N ARG A 71 2.60 1.08 -2.28
CA ARG A 71 1.95 1.40 -1.01
C ARG A 71 0.85 2.46 -1.19
N GLU A 72 1.14 3.51 -1.94
CA GLU A 72 0.19 4.59 -2.22
C GLU A 72 -1.02 4.08 -3.02
N GLU A 73 -0.81 3.20 -3.99
CA GLU A 73 -1.88 2.56 -4.76
C GLU A 73 -2.80 1.69 -3.87
N VAL A 74 -2.22 0.88 -2.98
CA VAL A 74 -2.98 0.06 -2.03
C VAL A 74 -3.80 0.94 -1.08
N ALA A 75 -3.19 2.00 -0.54
CA ALA A 75 -3.87 2.94 0.34
C ALA A 75 -5.03 3.66 -0.38
N ALA A 76 -4.83 4.08 -1.63
CA ALA A 76 -5.88 4.67 -2.45
C ALA A 76 -7.04 3.69 -2.68
N GLY A 77 -6.74 2.42 -2.96
CA GLY A 77 -7.75 1.37 -3.12
C GLY A 77 -8.58 1.13 -1.84
N ILE A 78 -7.96 1.23 -0.66
CA ILE A 78 -8.68 1.18 0.62
C ILE A 78 -9.66 2.35 0.73
N HIS A 79 -9.20 3.58 0.48
CA HIS A 79 -10.05 4.76 0.56
C HIS A 79 -11.24 4.72 -0.41
N GLU A 80 -11.06 4.21 -1.63
CA GLU A 80 -12.17 4.04 -2.57
C GLU A 80 -13.21 3.03 -2.04
N LEU A 81 -12.77 1.92 -1.47
CA LEU A 81 -13.66 0.90 -0.92
C LEU A 81 -14.38 1.38 0.36
N GLU A 82 -13.73 2.18 1.20
CA GLU A 82 -14.35 2.83 2.36
C GLU A 82 -15.47 3.78 1.92
N ALA A 83 -15.18 4.68 0.96
CA ALA A 83 -16.19 5.58 0.41
C ALA A 83 -17.37 4.80 -0.22
N ARG A 84 -17.09 3.69 -0.89
CA ARG A 84 -18.14 2.81 -1.44
C ARG A 84 -18.95 2.12 -0.35
N GLN A 85 -18.33 1.69 0.73
CA GLN A 85 -19.01 1.10 1.89
C GLN A 85 -19.97 2.11 2.51
N ASP A 86 -19.53 3.34 2.73
CA ASP A 86 -20.34 4.43 3.28
C ASP A 86 -21.58 4.69 2.41
N GLN A 87 -21.41 4.82 1.09
CA GLN A 87 -22.53 4.97 0.16
C GLN A 87 -23.53 3.81 0.20
N LEU A 88 -23.06 2.58 0.45
CA LEU A 88 -23.95 1.41 0.58
C LEU A 88 -24.69 1.41 1.92
N LEU A 89 -24.06 1.86 3.00
CA LEU A 89 -24.67 2.01 4.32
C LEU A 89 -25.71 3.14 4.35
N GLU A 90 -25.44 4.25 3.67
CA GLU A 90 -26.43 5.33 3.45
C GLU A 90 -27.67 4.80 2.74
N LYS A 91 -27.50 4.05 1.64
CA LYS A 91 -28.62 3.45 0.90
C LYS A 91 -29.41 2.43 1.73
N LEU A 92 -28.76 1.75 2.67
CA LEU A 92 -29.41 0.80 3.57
C LEU A 92 -30.19 1.50 4.69
N SER A 93 -29.71 2.65 5.16
CA SER A 93 -30.34 3.42 6.24
C SER A 93 -31.49 4.31 5.75
N HIS A 94 -31.49 4.69 4.46
CA HIS A 94 -32.47 5.60 3.86
C HIS A 94 -33.50 4.89 2.95
N GLY A 95 -33.42 3.56 2.81
CA GLY A 95 -34.30 2.74 1.95
C GLY A 95 -35.16 1.78 2.76
#